data_AF-A0A7X0F090-F1
#
_entry.id   AF-A0A7X0F090-F1
#
_cell.length_a   1.000
_cell.length_b   1.000
_cell.length_c   1.000
_cell.angle_alpha   90.00
_cell.angle_beta   90.00
_cell.angle_gamma   90.00
#
_symmetry.space_group_name_H-M   'P 1'
#
loop_
_entity.id
_entity.type
_entity.pdbx_description
1 polymer ?
#
loop_
_entity_poly.entity_id
_entity_poly.type
_entity_poly.pdbx_seq_one_letter_code
_entity_poly.pdbx_strand_id
1 'polypeptide(L)'
;MGRQHQAVPEAFTTIHAAYAAALERAPLDGDTRRAYDSRVRTFLAWLDASGLDGGPLTDAHDRDFAVRDYKTGAEEQRYSHYR
;
A
#
# COMPACT_ATOMS: atom_id res chain seq x y z
N MET A 1 -12.82 -3.35 -17.97
CA MET A 1 -11.41 -3.77 -17.95
C MET A 1 -11.03 -4.07 -16.51
N GLY A 2 -10.71 -5.33 -16.21
CA GLY A 2 -10.52 -5.81 -14.84
C GLY A 2 -9.41 -5.06 -14.13
N ARG A 3 -9.65 -4.63 -12.88
CA ARG A 3 -8.60 -4.14 -12.00
C ARG A 3 -7.55 -5.24 -11.89
N GLN A 4 -6.47 -5.15 -12.68
CA GLN A 4 -5.35 -6.06 -12.55
C GLN A 4 -4.92 -5.95 -11.09
N HIS A 5 -5.00 -7.07 -10.37
CA HIS A 5 -4.45 -7.12 -9.02
C HIS A 5 -2.97 -6.74 -9.16
N GLN A 6 -2.62 -5.55 -8.68
CA GLN A 6 -1.23 -5.14 -8.61
C GLN A 6 -0.48 -6.22 -7.83
N ALA A 7 0.49 -6.85 -8.48
CA ALA A 7 1.32 -7.85 -7.84
C ALA A 7 2.11 -7.20 -6.70
N VAL A 8 2.18 -7.87 -5.56
CA VAL A 8 3.01 -7.41 -4.44
C VAL A 8 4.46 -7.69 -4.82
N PRO A 9 5.35 -6.68 -4.76
CA PRO A 9 6.78 -6.90 -4.99
C PRO A 9 7.35 -7.92 -4.01
N GLU A 10 8.29 -8.74 -4.45
CA GLU A 10 8.80 -9.89 -3.69
C GLU A 10 9.34 -9.46 -2.31
N ALA A 11 10.02 -8.31 -2.25
CA ALA A 11 10.56 -7.70 -1.04
C ALA A 11 9.51 -7.46 0.07
N PHE A 12 8.24 -7.24 -0.30
CA PHE A 12 7.17 -6.92 0.62
C PHE A 12 6.19 -8.07 0.85
N THR A 13 6.41 -9.24 0.25
CA THR A 13 5.49 -10.39 0.33
C THR A 13 5.24 -10.83 1.77
N THR A 14 6.30 -10.92 2.58
CA THR A 14 6.22 -11.32 4.00
C THR A 14 5.42 -10.30 4.82
N ILE A 15 5.65 -9.00 4.60
CA ILE A 15 4.95 -7.93 5.31
C ILE A 15 3.47 -7.90 4.89
N HIS A 16 3.18 -8.07 3.61
CA HIS A 16 1.82 -8.16 3.08
C HIS A 16 1.07 -9.38 3.64
N ALA A 17 1.72 -10.54 3.74
CA ALA A 17 1.12 -11.74 4.32
C ALA A 17 0.78 -11.54 5.82
N ALA A 18 1.67 -10.92 6.59
CA ALA A 18 1.41 -10.59 7.99
C ALA A 18 0.23 -9.59 8.13
N TYR A 19 0.15 -8.61 7.24
CA TYR A 19 -0.97 -7.67 7.17
C TYR A 19 -2.29 -8.37 6.84
N ALA A 20 -2.31 -9.24 5.84
CA ALA A 20 -3.51 -10.00 5.45
C ALA A 20 -4.02 -10.85 6.61
N ALA A 21 -3.14 -11.56 7.32
CA ALA A 21 -3.50 -12.35 8.50
C ALA A 21 -4.01 -11.48 9.67
N ALA A 22 -3.51 -10.26 9.85
CA ALA A 22 -4.05 -9.32 10.82
C ALA A 22 -5.44 -8.80 10.39
N LEU A 23 -5.64 -8.58 9.09
CA LEU A 23 -6.89 -8.10 8.50
C LEU A 23 -8.01 -9.14 8.61
N GLU A 24 -7.69 -10.43 8.47
CA GLU A 24 -8.65 -11.52 8.70
C GLU A 24 -9.15 -11.56 10.14
N ARG A 25 -8.27 -11.27 11.11
CA ARG A 25 -8.62 -11.23 12.54
C ARG A 25 -9.35 -9.94 12.96
N ALA A 26 -9.31 -8.90 12.13
CA ALA A 26 -10.02 -7.66 12.42
C ALA A 26 -11.54 -7.83 12.25
N PRO A 27 -12.37 -7.22 13.11
CA PRO A 27 -13.83 -7.23 13.00
C PRO A 27 -14.29 -6.25 11.91
N LEU A 28 -13.90 -6.51 10.66
CA LEU A 28 -14.24 -5.72 9.48
C LEU A 28 -15.10 -6.54 8.53
N ASP A 29 -15.96 -5.88 7.77
CA ASP A 29 -16.75 -6.56 6.73
C ASP A 29 -15.86 -7.04 5.58
N GLY A 30 -16.30 -8.09 4.87
CA GLY A 30 -15.54 -8.70 3.77
C GLY A 30 -15.14 -7.71 2.69
N ASP A 31 -16.04 -6.81 2.30
CA ASP A 31 -15.78 -5.75 1.32
C ASP A 31 -14.73 -4.75 1.82
N THR A 32 -14.79 -4.40 3.11
CA THR A 32 -13.80 -3.52 3.75
C THR A 32 -12.43 -4.19 3.73
N ARG A 33 -12.31 -5.48 4.10
CA ARG A 33 -11.04 -6.21 4.03
C ARG A 33 -10.47 -6.20 2.61
N ARG A 34 -11.30 -6.47 1.59
CA ARG A 34 -10.87 -6.46 0.18
C ARG A 34 -10.41 -5.07 -0.27
N ALA A 35 -11.08 -4.01 0.18
CA ALA A 35 -10.69 -2.64 -0.14
C ALA A 35 -9.35 -2.27 0.52
N TYR A 36 -9.12 -2.68 1.76
CA TYR A 36 -7.86 -2.45 2.47
C TYR A 36 -6.70 -3.23 1.86
N ASP A 37 -6.88 -4.53 1.57
CA ASP A 37 -5.90 -5.35 0.86
C ASP A 37 -5.52 -4.72 -0.50
N SER A 38 -6.52 -4.29 -1.29
CA SER A 38 -6.26 -3.61 -2.57
C SER A 38 -5.44 -2.33 -2.41
N ARG A 39 -5.70 -1.52 -1.37
CA ARG A 39 -4.97 -0.27 -1.12
C ARG A 39 -3.53 -0.53 -0.69
N VAL A 40 -3.32 -1.52 0.17
CA VAL A 40 -1.98 -1.88 0.64
C VAL A 40 -1.13 -2.39 -0.52
N ARG A 41 -1.69 -3.19 -1.44
CA ARG A 41 -0.95 -3.62 -2.65
C ARG A 41 -0.49 -2.46 -3.51
N THR A 42 -1.36 -1.47 -3.74
CA THR A 42 -1.01 -0.26 -4.50
C THR A 42 0.08 0.54 -3.79
N PHE A 43 -0.01 0.69 -2.47
CA PHE A 43 1.01 1.37 -1.68
C PHE A 43 2.37 0.66 -1.75
N LEU A 44 2.41 -0.67 -1.59
CA LEU A 44 3.65 -1.45 -1.65
C LEU A 44 4.29 -1.40 -3.05
N ALA A 45 3.50 -1.41 -4.12
CA ALA A 45 4.01 -1.25 -5.47
C ALA A 45 4.59 0.16 -5.71
N TRP A 46 3.95 1.21 -5.17
CA TRP A 46 4.51 2.56 -5.20
C TRP A 46 5.81 2.65 -4.39
N LEU A 47 5.87 1.98 -3.24
CA LEU A 47 7.04 1.97 -2.36
C LEU A 47 8.26 1.30 -3.01
N ASP A 48 8.03 0.21 -3.75
CA ASP A 48 9.05 -0.44 -4.56
C ASP A 48 9.55 0.48 -5.68
N ALA A 49 8.62 1.14 -6.38
CA ALA A 49 8.94 2.07 -7.45
C ALA A 49 9.62 3.36 -6.97
N SER A 50 9.39 3.79 -5.72
CA SER A 50 10.03 4.98 -5.16
C SER A 50 11.49 4.73 -4.74
N GLY A 51 11.92 3.47 -4.66
CA GLY A 51 13.31 3.11 -4.37
C GLY A 51 13.78 3.59 -3.00
N LEU A 52 12.87 3.71 -2.02
CA LEU A 52 13.23 4.06 -0.65
C LEU A 52 14.06 2.93 -0.02
N ASP A 53 15.37 3.11 -0.03
CA ASP A 53 16.34 2.21 0.59
C ASP A 53 16.13 2.12 2.11
N GLY A 54 16.38 0.93 2.68
CA GLY A 54 16.41 0.72 4.13
C GLY A 54 15.17 0.06 4.75
N GLY A 55 14.16 -0.29 3.94
CA GLY A 55 12.96 -0.96 4.43
C GLY A 55 12.14 -0.03 5.32
N PRO A 56 11.53 1.03 4.76
CA PRO A 56 10.80 2.06 5.52
C PRO A 56 9.60 1.53 6.33
N LEU A 57 9.28 0.24 6.22
CA LEU A 57 8.26 -0.43 7.02
C LEU A 57 8.82 -1.06 8.31
N THR A 58 10.13 -1.06 8.52
CA THR A 58 10.76 -1.57 9.76
C THR A 58 10.73 -0.55 10.89
N ASP A 59 10.67 0.74 10.57
CA ASP A 59 10.55 1.84 11.54
C ASP A 59 9.19 2.54 11.40
N ALA A 60 8.57 2.86 12.53
CA ALA A 60 7.24 3.49 12.54
C ALA A 60 7.26 4.93 12.00
N HIS A 61 8.35 5.66 12.22
CA HIS A 61 8.56 7.02 11.71
C HIS A 61 8.70 7.01 10.19
N ASP A 62 9.59 6.16 9.66
CA ASP A 62 9.82 6.05 8.22
C ASP A 62 8.57 5.59 7.48
N ARG A 63 7.78 4.69 8.08
CA ARG A 63 6.50 4.25 7.55
C ARG A 63 5.52 5.42 7.44
N ASP A 64 5.42 6.22 8.49
CA ASP A 64 4.47 7.33 8.54
C ASP A 64 4.86 8.44 7.54
N PHE A 65 6.16 8.67 7.34
CA PHE A 65 6.68 9.52 6.25
C PHE A 65 6.38 8.95 4.87
N ALA A 66 6.62 7.66 4.64
CA ALA A 66 6.31 7.01 3.37
C ALA A 66 4.80 7.06 3.05
N VAL A 67 3.93 6.89 4.05
CA VAL A 67 2.48 7.04 3.88
C VAL A 67 2.10 8.49 3.56
N ARG A 68 2.76 9.47 4.19
CA ARG A 68 2.54 10.90 3.88
C ARG A 68 2.94 11.20 2.43
N ASP A 69 4.12 10.78 2.01
CA ASP A 69 4.63 10.99 0.65
C ASP A 69 3.76 10.29 -0.40
N TYR A 70 3.30 9.08 -0.12
CA TYR A 70 2.32 8.39 -0.96
C TYR A 70 1.03 9.20 -1.12
N LYS A 71 0.50 9.76 -0.02
CA LYS A 71 -0.71 10.58 -0.09
C LYS A 71 -0.48 11.85 -0.88
N THR A 72 0.65 12.53 -0.70
CA THR A 72 1.05 13.72 -1.46
C THR A 72 1.26 13.42 -2.96
N GLY A 73 1.83 12.26 -3.31
CA GLY A 73 1.93 11.83 -4.70
C GLY A 73 0.59 11.36 -5.30
N ALA A 74 -0.30 10.79 -4.48
CA ALA A 74 -1.63 10.34 -4.92
C ALA A 74 -2.59 11.52 -5.13
N GLU A 75 -2.51 12.58 -4.32
CA GLU A 75 -3.26 13.81 -4.52
C GLU A 75 -2.78 14.57 -5.77
N GLU A 76 -1.47 14.62 -6.03
CA GLU A 76 -0.88 15.18 -7.27
C GLU A 76 -1.41 14.44 -8.52
N GLN A 77 -1.39 13.11 -8.51
CA GLN A 77 -1.94 12.30 -9.62
C GLN A 77 -3.45 12.47 -9.78
N ARG A 78 -4.19 12.68 -8.68
CA ARG A 78 -5.63 12.94 -8.71
C ARG A 78 -5.97 14.34 -9.23
N TYR A 79 -5.06 15.30 -9.07
CA TYR A 79 -5.19 16.65 -9.60
C TYR A 79 -4.82 16.74 -11.09
N SER A 80 -3.87 15.91 -11.55
CA SER A 80 -3.50 15.84 -12.98
C SER A 80 -4.58 15.25 -13.90
N HIS A 81 -5.59 14.56 -13.36
CA HIS A 81 -6.72 14.03 -14.13
C HIS A 81 -7.88 15.04 -14.33
N TYR A 82 -7.76 16.25 -13.75
CA TYR A 82 -8.74 17.34 -13.86
C TYR A 82 -8.23 18.57 -14.64
N ARG A 83 -7.09 18.45 -15.34
CA ARG A 83 -6.59 19.49 -16.27
C ARG A 83 -6.90 19.10 -17.71
#